data_AF-A0AAW0QB05-F1
#
_entry.id   AF-A0AAW0QB05-F1
#
_cell.length_a   1.000
_cell.length_b   1.000
_cell.length_c   1.000
_cell.angle_alpha   90.00
_cell.angle_beta   90.00
_cell.angle_gamma   90.00
#
_symmetry.space_group_name_H-M   'P 1'
#
loop_
_entity.id
_entity.type
_entity.pdbx_description
1 polymer ?
#
loop_
_entity_poly.entity_id
_entity_poly.type
_entity_poly.pdbx_seq_one_letter_code
_entity_poly.pdbx_strand_id
1 'polypeptide(L)'
;MHTSNPTLATVAVALLSALPTVSAGIYTKNSPVLQVDAKSYDRLVAKSNYTTVLEFYAPWCGHCQNLKPAYEKAAKNLDGLAQVAAVNCDEDENKAFCGQFGVQGFPTLKIARPGKKAGGKPVVEDYNGPRSAKGIVDAVVDKINNYVQRVTDKDLDGFLSTRNDSAKAILFTEKGTTGALLKSLAIDFLDVIQVAQIRNKEAKANALFGVASYPALVLLPGGDKPGLLYDGEMKKDAMVKFLSQAGAPNPVSGPAKPKAKKEKKEKASSKSSDAKSKTKEAAKEETTASAETPKATKAAEAAPAIPAITEPSKLIKECLNPKSGTCILAVVPSAHGETAEKALGSLSELAHKHAEAKRHLFPFYEIHSADANVAALVKSLEITKEVEIVAVNGKRKWWRQYEGDLSSESIESWIDAIRLSEGTKKKLPAGVLSEVVADETPQVEKVEVKIEDEIKVEVPTESESTSWQGAEPTPEATAAEHDEL
;
A
#
# COMPACT_ATOMS: atom_id res chain seq x y z
N MET A 1 -73.65 -55.64 18.54
CA MET A 1 -73.63 -54.23 18.09
C MET A 1 -72.43 -53.56 18.74
N HIS A 2 -71.41 -53.24 17.94
CA HIS A 2 -70.16 -52.59 18.36
C HIS A 2 -70.32 -51.07 18.23
N THR A 3 -69.82 -50.30 19.21
CA THR A 3 -69.50 -48.88 19.01
C THR A 3 -68.17 -48.56 19.69
N SER A 4 -67.14 -48.36 18.88
CA SER A 4 -65.83 -47.81 19.24
C SER A 4 -65.78 -46.38 18.73
N ASN A 5 -65.36 -45.42 19.57
CA ASN A 5 -65.10 -44.04 19.18
C ASN A 5 -63.59 -43.78 19.25
N PRO A 6 -62.93 -43.31 18.18
CA PRO A 6 -61.56 -42.83 18.27
C PRO A 6 -61.43 -41.32 17.99
N THR A 7 -60.31 -40.80 18.49
CA THR A 7 -59.49 -39.69 17.95
C THR A 7 -59.93 -38.23 18.17
N LEU A 8 -59.35 -37.67 19.24
CA LEU A 8 -58.94 -36.28 19.37
C LEU A 8 -57.65 -36.04 18.57
N ALA A 9 -57.67 -35.11 17.62
CA ALA A 9 -56.48 -34.47 17.08
C ALA A 9 -56.85 -33.10 16.52
N THR A 10 -56.36 -32.01 17.12
CA THR A 10 -56.25 -30.72 16.44
C THR A 10 -55.27 -29.79 17.17
N VAL A 11 -54.10 -29.65 16.53
CA VAL A 11 -53.35 -28.41 16.27
C VAL A 11 -52.69 -27.68 17.46
N ALA A 12 -51.39 -27.95 17.62
CA ALA A 12 -50.42 -27.00 18.17
C ALA A 12 -49.53 -26.49 17.02
N VAL A 13 -49.79 -25.28 16.52
CA VAL A 13 -48.87 -24.58 15.61
C VAL A 13 -47.74 -24.00 16.44
N ALA A 14 -46.55 -24.56 16.26
CA ALA A 14 -45.32 -24.13 16.91
C ALA A 14 -44.89 -22.75 16.40
N LEU A 15 -44.73 -21.80 17.33
CA LEU A 15 -43.92 -20.60 17.17
C LEU A 15 -42.47 -21.03 16.90
N LEU A 16 -42.06 -21.07 15.63
CA LEU A 16 -40.67 -21.22 15.24
C LEU A 16 -39.99 -19.86 15.41
N SER A 17 -39.29 -19.73 16.54
CA SER A 17 -38.46 -18.62 16.98
C SER A 17 -37.54 -18.07 15.88
N ALA A 18 -37.66 -16.76 15.63
CA ALA A 18 -36.64 -15.97 14.94
C ALA A 18 -35.36 -15.91 15.81
N LEU A 19 -34.42 -16.82 15.56
CA LEU A 19 -33.06 -16.65 16.06
C LEU A 19 -32.40 -15.53 15.24
N PRO A 20 -31.80 -14.50 15.86
CA PRO A 20 -30.98 -13.55 15.12
C PRO A 20 -29.85 -14.37 14.49
N THR A 21 -29.78 -14.34 13.17
CA THR A 21 -28.65 -14.89 12.42
C THR A 21 -27.43 -14.05 12.78
N VAL A 22 -26.68 -14.47 13.79
CA VAL A 22 -25.32 -13.99 14.00
C VAL A 22 -24.53 -14.48 12.80
N SER A 23 -24.41 -13.64 11.78
CA SER A 23 -23.62 -13.96 10.61
C SER A 23 -22.16 -14.04 11.05
N ALA A 24 -21.66 -15.27 11.20
CA ALA A 24 -20.26 -15.50 11.51
C ALA A 24 -19.38 -14.80 10.47
N GLY A 25 -18.27 -14.19 10.93
CA GLY A 25 -17.29 -13.57 10.04
C GLY A 25 -16.71 -14.57 9.03
N ILE A 26 -16.24 -14.07 7.87
CA ILE A 26 -15.65 -14.94 6.83
C ILE A 26 -14.31 -15.53 7.24
N TYR A 27 -13.61 -14.92 8.20
CA TYR A 27 -12.36 -15.42 8.78
C TYR A 27 -12.66 -16.19 10.07
N THR A 28 -12.17 -17.42 10.16
CA THR A 28 -12.31 -18.25 11.37
C THR A 28 -11.16 -17.98 12.33
N LYS A 29 -11.28 -18.44 13.59
CA LYS A 29 -10.21 -18.30 14.61
C LYS A 29 -8.88 -18.95 14.20
N ASN A 30 -8.92 -19.91 13.26
CA ASN A 30 -7.74 -20.61 12.74
C ASN A 30 -7.21 -20.00 11.43
N SER A 31 -7.82 -18.90 10.96
CA SER A 31 -7.33 -18.18 9.79
C SER A 31 -5.98 -17.53 10.11
N PRO A 32 -5.04 -17.45 9.14
CA PRO A 32 -3.82 -16.65 9.29
C PRO A 32 -4.09 -15.14 9.35
N VAL A 33 -5.33 -14.71 9.06
CA VAL A 33 -5.74 -13.31 9.12
C VAL A 33 -6.15 -12.95 10.55
N LEU A 34 -5.50 -11.93 11.11
CA LEU A 34 -5.78 -11.43 12.46
C LEU A 34 -7.15 -10.76 12.52
N GLN A 35 -8.06 -11.32 13.30
CA GLN A 35 -9.37 -10.70 13.52
C GLN A 35 -9.22 -9.52 14.50
N VAL A 36 -9.69 -8.36 14.08
CA VAL A 36 -9.60 -7.11 14.83
C VAL A 36 -11.00 -6.50 14.93
N ASP A 37 -11.28 -5.94 16.09
CA ASP A 37 -12.51 -5.23 16.41
C ASP A 37 -12.17 -3.84 16.98
N ALA A 38 -13.19 -3.01 17.19
CA ALA A 38 -13.01 -1.66 17.72
C ALA A 38 -12.26 -1.61 19.08
N LYS A 39 -12.43 -2.62 19.94
CA LYS A 39 -11.82 -2.71 21.28
C LYS A 39 -10.39 -3.24 21.21
N SER A 40 -10.06 -4.05 20.21
CA SER A 40 -8.75 -4.70 20.05
C SER A 40 -7.80 -3.96 19.10
N TYR A 41 -8.31 -3.09 18.21
CA TYR A 41 -7.52 -2.34 17.24
C TYR A 41 -6.32 -1.61 17.85
N ASP A 42 -6.53 -0.87 18.95
CA ASP A 42 -5.47 -0.08 19.56
C ASP A 42 -4.28 -0.95 20.00
N ARG A 43 -4.56 -2.10 20.63
CA ARG A 43 -3.53 -3.04 21.09
C ARG A 43 -2.90 -3.81 19.94
N LEU A 44 -3.70 -4.30 19.00
CA LEU A 44 -3.25 -5.24 17.97
C LEU A 44 -2.61 -4.55 16.77
N VAL A 45 -2.99 -3.31 16.49
CA VAL A 45 -2.60 -2.59 15.27
C VAL A 45 -2.01 -1.21 15.60
N ALA A 46 -2.74 -0.35 16.31
CA ALA A 46 -2.30 1.04 16.47
C ALA A 46 -1.00 1.20 17.27
N LYS A 47 -0.81 0.33 18.28
CA LYS A 47 0.39 0.26 19.13
C LYS A 47 1.34 -0.87 18.73
N SER A 48 1.11 -1.50 17.57
CA SER A 48 2.03 -2.48 17.02
C SER A 48 3.25 -1.79 16.40
N ASN A 49 4.41 -2.44 16.47
CA ASN A 49 5.60 -2.01 15.74
C ASN A 49 5.61 -2.54 14.29
N TYR A 50 4.61 -3.33 13.89
CA TYR A 50 4.51 -3.91 12.56
C TYR A 50 3.62 -3.06 11.66
N THR A 51 3.97 -3.02 10.37
CA THR A 51 3.03 -2.57 9.34
C THR A 51 1.88 -3.59 9.23
N THR A 52 0.65 -3.11 9.17
CA THR A 52 -0.55 -3.94 9.07
C THR A 52 -1.33 -3.57 7.82
N VAL A 53 -1.72 -4.55 7.00
CA VAL A 53 -2.83 -4.36 6.04
C VAL A 53 -4.14 -4.78 6.70
N LEU A 54 -5.14 -3.92 6.60
CA LEU A 54 -6.46 -4.06 7.21
C LEU A 54 -7.50 -4.23 6.11
N GLU A 55 -8.29 -5.30 6.19
CA GLU A 55 -9.52 -5.44 5.42
C GLU A 55 -10.73 -5.07 6.27
N PHE A 56 -11.51 -4.11 5.81
CA PHE A 56 -12.84 -3.82 6.32
C PHE A 56 -13.85 -4.53 5.42
N TYR A 57 -14.61 -5.47 5.98
CA TYR A 57 -15.49 -6.37 5.22
C TYR A 57 -16.87 -6.52 5.88
N ALA A 58 -17.79 -7.15 5.15
CA ALA A 58 -19.03 -7.69 5.67
C ALA A 58 -19.21 -9.15 5.19
N PRO A 59 -19.79 -10.06 5.98
CA PRO A 59 -19.78 -11.49 5.68
C PRO A 59 -20.66 -11.86 4.48
N TRP A 60 -21.70 -11.08 4.21
CA TRP A 60 -22.58 -11.23 3.06
C TRP A 60 -22.00 -10.64 1.76
N CYS A 61 -20.87 -9.94 1.81
CA CYS A 61 -20.31 -9.27 0.64
C CYS A 61 -19.55 -10.25 -0.28
N GLY A 62 -20.09 -10.51 -1.47
CA GLY A 62 -19.47 -11.40 -2.46
C GLY A 62 -18.03 -11.01 -2.85
N HIS A 63 -17.74 -9.71 -2.99
CA HIS A 63 -16.36 -9.26 -3.25
C HIS A 63 -15.37 -9.57 -2.11
N CYS A 64 -15.82 -9.58 -0.85
CA CYS A 64 -14.98 -9.95 0.29
C CYS A 64 -14.72 -11.46 0.29
N GLN A 65 -15.75 -12.25 0.01
CA GLN A 65 -15.61 -13.71 -0.13
C GLN A 65 -14.64 -14.09 -1.25
N ASN A 66 -14.68 -13.37 -2.38
CA ASN A 66 -13.75 -13.56 -3.50
C ASN A 66 -12.30 -13.13 -3.16
N LEU A 67 -12.13 -12.12 -2.32
CA LEU A 67 -10.81 -11.64 -1.87
C LEU A 67 -10.16 -12.60 -0.86
N LYS A 68 -10.95 -13.21 0.02
CA LYS A 68 -10.49 -14.03 1.16
C LYS A 68 -9.35 -15.01 0.81
N PRO A 69 -9.41 -15.85 -0.25
CA PRO A 69 -8.33 -16.80 -0.54
C PRO A 69 -6.98 -16.12 -0.84
N ALA A 70 -7.01 -15.00 -1.57
CA ALA A 70 -5.81 -14.22 -1.86
C ALA A 70 -5.31 -13.51 -0.60
N TYR A 71 -6.22 -13.04 0.26
CA TYR A 71 -5.90 -12.36 1.51
C TYR A 71 -5.27 -13.30 2.54
N GLU A 72 -5.80 -14.52 2.72
CA GLU A 72 -5.21 -15.55 3.58
C GLU A 72 -3.84 -16.01 3.06
N LYS A 73 -3.67 -16.08 1.73
CA LYS A 73 -2.35 -16.37 1.12
C LYS A 73 -1.36 -15.24 1.37
N ALA A 74 -1.79 -13.97 1.29
CA ALA A 74 -0.96 -12.83 1.65
C ALA A 74 -0.56 -12.88 3.13
N ALA A 75 -1.50 -13.23 4.03
CA ALA A 75 -1.23 -13.41 5.45
C ALA A 75 -0.12 -14.44 5.72
N LYS A 76 -0.20 -15.61 5.08
CA LYS A 76 0.86 -16.64 5.18
C LYS A 76 2.22 -16.15 4.65
N ASN A 77 2.22 -15.40 3.55
CA ASN A 77 3.46 -14.88 2.95
C ASN A 77 4.09 -13.73 3.75
N LEU A 78 3.28 -12.99 4.52
CA LEU A 78 3.71 -11.87 5.36
C LEU A 78 4.00 -12.30 6.80
N ASP A 79 3.79 -13.57 7.14
CA ASP A 79 4.02 -14.09 8.48
C ASP A 79 5.45 -13.79 8.97
N GLY A 80 5.55 -13.25 10.19
CA GLY A 80 6.81 -12.76 10.76
C GLY A 80 7.43 -11.52 10.09
N LEU A 81 6.83 -10.96 9.03
CA LEU A 81 7.29 -9.75 8.35
C LEU A 81 6.38 -8.54 8.61
N ALA A 82 5.07 -8.75 8.56
CA ALA A 82 4.03 -7.75 8.72
C ALA A 82 2.71 -8.41 9.17
N GLN A 83 1.73 -7.60 9.57
CA GLN A 83 0.43 -8.11 9.98
C GLN A 83 -0.59 -8.03 8.84
N VAL A 84 -1.46 -9.02 8.76
CA VAL A 84 -2.64 -9.03 7.89
C VAL A 84 -3.86 -9.20 8.79
N ALA A 85 -4.76 -8.23 8.77
CA ALA A 85 -5.86 -8.14 9.74
C ALA A 85 -7.18 -7.82 9.05
N ALA A 86 -8.29 -8.25 9.65
CA ALA A 86 -9.62 -8.01 9.12
C ALA A 86 -10.59 -7.54 10.22
N VAL A 87 -11.48 -6.62 9.85
CA VAL A 87 -12.51 -6.03 10.70
C VAL A 87 -13.87 -6.28 10.06
N ASN A 88 -14.75 -6.96 10.79
CA ASN A 88 -16.13 -7.18 10.35
C ASN A 88 -16.98 -5.95 10.66
N CYS A 89 -17.29 -5.16 9.65
CA CYS A 89 -18.08 -3.93 9.79
C CYS A 89 -19.59 -4.15 9.82
N ASP A 90 -20.05 -5.38 9.61
CA ASP A 90 -21.47 -5.74 9.76
C ASP A 90 -21.87 -5.90 11.23
N GLU A 91 -20.90 -6.23 12.10
CA GLU A 91 -21.09 -6.29 13.54
C GLU A 91 -21.37 -4.89 14.12
N ASP A 92 -22.43 -4.77 14.92
CA ASP A 92 -22.88 -3.49 15.49
C ASP A 92 -21.77 -2.77 16.27
N GLU A 93 -20.93 -3.52 16.99
CA GLU A 93 -19.82 -2.96 17.77
C GLU A 93 -18.73 -2.30 16.89
N ASN A 94 -18.63 -2.70 15.62
CA ASN A 94 -17.60 -2.22 14.69
C ASN A 94 -18.12 -1.16 13.71
N LYS A 95 -19.44 -0.98 13.55
CA LYS A 95 -20.01 -0.02 12.57
C LYS A 95 -19.47 1.39 12.71
N ALA A 96 -19.51 1.94 13.94
CA ALA A 96 -19.00 3.28 14.21
C ALA A 96 -17.48 3.39 13.97
N PHE A 97 -16.74 2.35 14.36
CA PHE A 97 -15.30 2.25 14.15
C PHE A 97 -14.95 2.22 12.65
N CYS A 98 -15.63 1.40 11.85
CA CYS A 98 -15.45 1.38 10.40
C CYS A 98 -15.79 2.74 9.76
N GLY A 99 -16.83 3.41 10.26
CA GLY A 99 -17.17 4.79 9.86
C GLY A 99 -16.04 5.79 10.14
N GLN A 100 -15.35 5.70 11.29
CA GLN A 100 -14.19 6.53 11.62
C GLN A 100 -13.00 6.31 10.67
N PHE A 101 -12.88 5.11 10.10
CA PHE A 101 -11.90 4.81 9.05
C PHE A 101 -12.35 5.26 7.65
N GLY A 102 -13.52 5.89 7.51
CA GLY A 102 -14.05 6.34 6.22
C GLY A 102 -14.43 5.19 5.30
N VAL A 103 -14.85 4.05 5.85
CA VAL A 103 -15.27 2.89 5.06
C VAL A 103 -16.65 3.17 4.46
N GLN A 104 -16.73 3.27 3.13
CA GLN A 104 -17.96 3.55 2.38
C GLN A 104 -18.48 2.34 1.59
N GLY A 105 -17.70 1.26 1.52
CA GLY A 105 -18.03 0.05 0.79
C GLY A 105 -17.06 -1.08 1.10
N PHE A 106 -17.40 -2.29 0.66
CA PHE A 106 -16.63 -3.49 0.99
C PHE A 106 -16.13 -4.23 -0.26
N PRO A 107 -14.95 -4.87 -0.21
CA PRO A 107 -13.93 -4.70 0.82
C PRO A 107 -13.24 -3.34 0.66
N THR A 108 -12.92 -2.69 1.78
CA THR A 108 -12.00 -1.55 1.82
C THR A 108 -10.69 -2.01 2.45
N LEU A 109 -9.57 -1.80 1.75
CA LEU A 109 -8.24 -2.17 2.24
C LEU A 109 -7.46 -0.91 2.65
N LYS A 110 -6.79 -0.96 3.80
CA LYS A 110 -5.93 0.11 4.29
C LYS A 110 -4.61 -0.44 4.80
N ILE A 111 -3.53 0.32 4.71
CA ILE A 111 -2.24 -0.01 5.31
C ILE A 111 -2.00 0.93 6.49
N ALA A 112 -1.89 0.36 7.68
CA ALA A 112 -1.48 1.05 8.90
C ALA A 112 0.02 0.84 9.11
N ARG A 113 0.79 1.92 9.16
CA ARG A 113 2.22 1.91 9.50
C ARG A 113 2.42 2.52 10.89
N PRO A 114 3.33 1.96 11.71
CA PRO A 114 3.72 2.59 12.97
C PRO A 114 4.20 4.02 12.71
N GLY A 115 3.80 4.95 13.59
CA GLY A 115 4.25 6.33 13.53
C GLY A 115 5.77 6.44 13.69
N LYS A 116 6.37 7.53 13.17
CA LYS A 116 7.83 7.77 13.28
C LYS A 116 8.30 7.97 14.72
N LYS A 117 7.40 8.35 15.62
CA LYS A 117 7.68 8.53 17.05
C LYS A 117 7.13 7.34 17.81
N ALA A 118 7.91 6.81 18.75
CA ALA A 118 7.45 5.78 19.68
C ALA A 118 6.15 6.22 20.36
N GLY A 119 5.13 5.36 20.34
CA GLY A 119 3.81 5.64 20.90
C GLY A 119 2.96 6.67 20.13
N GLY A 120 3.39 7.12 18.96
CA GLY A 120 2.59 7.98 18.08
C GLY A 120 1.44 7.21 17.40
N LYS A 121 0.44 7.95 16.90
CA LYS A 121 -0.66 7.36 16.11
C LYS A 121 -0.10 6.72 14.82
N PRO A 122 -0.63 5.57 14.38
CA PRO A 122 -0.22 4.97 13.11
C PRO A 122 -0.60 5.88 11.94
N VAL A 123 0.21 5.84 10.89
CA VAL A 123 -0.15 6.42 9.59
C VAL A 123 -1.00 5.42 8.85
N VAL A 124 -2.27 5.74 8.61
CA VAL A 124 -3.20 4.87 7.89
C VAL A 124 -3.45 5.45 6.50
N GLU A 125 -3.21 4.64 5.47
CA GLU A 125 -3.41 5.03 4.07
C GLU A 125 -4.27 4.00 3.32
N ASP A 126 -5.06 4.45 2.35
CA ASP A 126 -5.87 3.56 1.50
C ASP A 126 -4.99 2.69 0.61
N TYR A 127 -5.33 1.41 0.53
CA TYR A 127 -4.71 0.48 -0.40
C TYR A 127 -5.59 0.31 -1.64
N ASN A 128 -5.13 0.93 -2.73
CA ASN A 128 -5.77 0.86 -4.05
C ASN A 128 -4.96 0.01 -5.06
N GLY A 129 -4.06 -0.84 -4.55
CA GLY A 129 -3.25 -1.73 -5.37
C GLY A 129 -3.98 -3.02 -5.79
N PRO A 130 -3.30 -3.92 -6.53
CA PRO A 130 -3.88 -5.19 -6.96
C PRO A 130 -4.31 -6.06 -5.78
N ARG A 131 -5.50 -6.65 -5.86
CA ARG A 131 -6.06 -7.52 -4.79
C ARG A 131 -5.57 -8.96 -4.84
N SER A 132 -4.51 -9.23 -5.60
CA SER A 132 -3.82 -10.52 -5.59
C SER A 132 -2.91 -10.64 -4.37
N ALA A 133 -2.65 -11.88 -3.92
CA ALA A 133 -1.76 -12.12 -2.78
C ALA A 133 -0.39 -11.44 -2.96
N LYS A 134 0.18 -11.52 -4.18
CA LYS A 134 1.45 -10.88 -4.50
C LYS A 134 1.37 -9.35 -4.43
N GLY A 135 0.32 -8.74 -5.00
CA GLY A 135 0.17 -7.28 -4.98
C GLY A 135 0.11 -6.72 -3.56
N ILE A 136 -0.64 -7.41 -2.69
CA ILE A 136 -0.75 -7.06 -1.27
C ILE A 136 0.61 -7.24 -0.56
N VAL A 137 1.27 -8.38 -0.76
CA VAL A 137 2.59 -8.66 -0.15
C VAL A 137 3.62 -7.60 -0.55
N ASP A 138 3.76 -7.32 -1.84
CA ASP A 138 4.73 -6.36 -2.36
C ASP A 138 4.47 -4.96 -1.76
N ALA A 139 3.20 -4.52 -1.75
CA ALA A 139 2.84 -3.22 -1.21
C ALA A 139 3.07 -3.10 0.31
N VAL A 140 2.79 -4.16 1.07
CA VAL A 140 3.03 -4.17 2.52
C VAL A 140 4.52 -4.18 2.82
N VAL A 141 5.31 -5.01 2.12
CA VAL A 141 6.77 -5.11 2.29
C VAL A 141 7.47 -3.78 2.01
N ASP A 142 7.05 -3.07 0.96
CA ASP A 142 7.58 -1.74 0.62
C ASP A 142 7.30 -0.70 1.72
N LYS A 143 6.23 -0.93 2.48
CA LYS A 143 5.73 -0.05 3.55
C LYS A 143 6.22 -0.47 4.94
N ILE A 144 7.04 -1.52 5.06
CA ILE A 144 7.70 -1.87 6.34
C ILE A 144 8.71 -0.79 6.71
N ASN A 145 8.56 -0.23 7.92
CA ASN A 145 9.51 0.75 8.48
C ASN A 145 10.91 0.15 8.55
N ASN A 146 11.92 0.94 8.16
CA ASN A 146 13.31 0.49 8.18
C ASN A 146 14.04 1.07 9.40
N TYR A 147 14.31 0.22 10.39
CA TYR A 147 15.14 0.56 11.55
C TYR A 147 16.58 0.02 11.44
N VAL A 148 16.95 -0.56 10.29
CA VAL A 148 18.28 -1.10 10.06
C VAL A 148 19.26 0.03 9.76
N GLN A 149 20.33 0.11 10.54
CA GLN A 149 21.41 1.05 10.29
C GLN A 149 22.34 0.52 9.18
N ARG A 150 22.64 1.32 8.17
CA ARG A 150 23.71 1.00 7.22
C ARG A 150 25.03 1.48 7.79
N VAL A 151 26.01 0.58 7.88
CA VAL A 151 27.32 0.89 8.43
C VAL A 151 28.37 0.68 7.34
N THR A 152 29.27 1.64 7.22
CA THR A 152 30.42 1.62 6.31
C THR A 152 31.72 1.57 7.11
N ASP A 153 32.84 1.31 6.45
CA ASP A 153 34.16 1.31 7.10
C ASP A 153 34.50 2.66 7.76
N LYS A 154 33.93 3.77 7.26
CA LYS A 154 34.11 5.12 7.83
C LYS A 154 33.39 5.28 9.17
N ASP A 155 32.22 4.69 9.29
CA ASP A 155 31.34 4.87 10.45
C ASP A 155 31.45 3.71 11.46
N LEU A 156 32.23 2.68 11.13
CA LEU A 156 32.29 1.42 11.86
C LEU A 156 32.70 1.63 13.32
N ASP A 157 33.78 2.36 13.58
CA ASP A 157 34.31 2.55 14.94
C ASP A 157 33.30 3.31 15.81
N GLY A 158 32.64 4.32 15.24
CA GLY A 158 31.58 5.07 15.91
C GLY A 158 30.35 4.20 16.20
N PHE A 159 29.94 3.36 15.25
CA PHE A 159 28.84 2.41 15.45
C PHE A 159 29.14 1.40 16.56
N LEU A 160 30.35 0.83 16.59
CA LEU A 160 30.76 -0.15 17.60
C LEU A 160 30.92 0.47 18.99
N SER A 161 31.39 1.72 19.07
CA SER A 161 31.57 2.42 20.34
C SER A 161 30.26 2.96 20.93
N THR A 162 29.23 3.16 20.10
CA THR A 162 27.93 3.67 20.56
C THR A 162 27.21 2.62 21.39
N ARG A 163 26.90 2.91 22.67
CA ARG A 163 26.21 1.98 23.58
C ARG A 163 26.87 0.60 23.55
N ASN A 164 28.15 0.54 23.91
CA ASN A 164 28.97 -0.68 23.87
C ASN A 164 28.42 -1.81 24.77
N ASP A 165 27.66 -1.46 25.80
CA ASP A 165 26.90 -2.34 26.69
C ASP A 165 25.66 -2.96 26.03
N SER A 166 25.14 -2.36 24.96
CA SER A 166 23.95 -2.82 24.25
C SER A 166 24.27 -3.77 23.09
N ALA A 167 23.41 -4.77 22.91
CA ALA A 167 23.58 -5.76 21.87
C ALA A 167 23.40 -5.17 20.47
N LYS A 168 24.20 -5.68 19.51
CA LYS A 168 24.12 -5.32 18.09
C LYS A 168 24.07 -6.57 17.22
N ALA A 169 23.20 -6.59 16.23
CA ALA A 169 23.16 -7.65 15.22
C ALA A 169 23.53 -7.06 13.86
N ILE A 170 24.57 -7.60 13.23
CA ILE A 170 25.13 -7.08 11.99
C ILE A 170 24.95 -8.13 10.89
N LEU A 171 24.19 -7.78 9.86
CA LEU A 171 24.10 -8.59 8.64
C LEU A 171 25.12 -8.11 7.61
N PHE A 172 26.07 -8.96 7.29
CA PHE A 172 26.96 -8.82 6.16
C PHE A 172 26.29 -9.36 4.90
N THR A 173 26.24 -8.56 3.84
CA THR A 173 25.53 -8.95 2.62
C THR A 173 26.09 -8.28 1.37
N GLU A 174 25.95 -8.97 0.23
CA GLU A 174 26.21 -8.41 -1.08
C GLU A 174 25.09 -7.48 -1.56
N LYS A 175 23.89 -7.54 -0.96
CA LYS A 175 22.73 -6.74 -1.39
C LYS A 175 22.84 -5.30 -0.92
N GLY A 176 22.60 -4.33 -1.82
CA GLY A 176 22.59 -2.90 -1.49
C GLY A 176 21.31 -2.45 -0.79
N THR A 177 20.21 -3.15 -1.07
CA THR A 177 18.91 -2.90 -0.45
C THR A 177 18.80 -3.66 0.87
N THR A 178 17.98 -3.12 1.77
CA THR A 178 17.66 -3.77 3.04
C THR A 178 16.42 -4.64 2.83
N GLY A 179 16.59 -5.96 2.94
CA GLY A 179 15.51 -6.92 2.72
C GLY A 179 14.44 -6.88 3.82
N ALA A 180 13.23 -7.34 3.47
CA ALA A 180 12.09 -7.38 4.40
C ALA A 180 12.39 -8.16 5.69
N LEU A 181 13.11 -9.28 5.57
CA LEU A 181 13.53 -10.11 6.70
C LEU A 181 14.39 -9.34 7.71
N LEU A 182 15.37 -8.56 7.23
CA LEU A 182 16.23 -7.78 8.13
C LEU A 182 15.46 -6.61 8.76
N LYS A 183 14.59 -5.95 7.99
CA LYS A 183 13.69 -4.93 8.54
C LYS A 183 12.79 -5.51 9.64
N SER A 184 12.24 -6.71 9.42
CA SER A 184 11.38 -7.34 10.42
C SER A 184 12.18 -7.74 11.65
N LEU A 185 13.41 -8.24 11.53
CA LEU A 185 14.27 -8.49 12.70
C LEU A 185 14.56 -7.20 13.48
N ALA A 186 14.79 -6.08 12.79
CA ALA A 186 14.95 -4.79 13.45
C ALA A 186 13.68 -4.31 14.16
N ILE A 187 12.50 -4.69 13.68
CA ILE A 187 11.21 -4.43 14.34
C ILE A 187 11.04 -5.32 15.57
N ASP A 188 11.30 -6.63 15.43
CA ASP A 188 11.21 -7.59 16.53
C ASP A 188 12.11 -7.15 17.68
N PHE A 189 13.35 -6.72 17.42
CA PHE A 189 14.29 -6.33 18.47
C PHE A 189 14.41 -4.81 18.63
N LEU A 190 13.41 -4.04 18.19
CA LEU A 190 13.40 -2.59 18.34
C LEU A 190 13.62 -2.21 19.81
N ASP A 191 14.56 -1.30 20.05
CA ASP A 191 15.04 -0.87 21.38
C ASP A 191 15.70 -1.96 22.26
N VAL A 192 15.86 -3.19 21.75
CA VAL A 192 16.54 -4.30 22.45
C VAL A 192 17.89 -4.61 21.81
N ILE A 193 17.94 -4.75 20.49
CA ILE A 193 19.16 -5.04 19.72
C ILE A 193 19.27 -4.02 18.57
N GLN A 194 20.41 -3.36 18.46
CA GLN A 194 20.68 -2.51 17.31
C GLN A 194 20.99 -3.37 16.08
N VAL A 195 20.12 -3.34 15.09
CA VAL A 195 20.30 -4.10 13.86
C VAL A 195 20.96 -3.24 12.79
N ALA A 196 22.04 -3.76 12.19
CA ALA A 196 22.80 -3.10 11.15
C ALA A 196 23.03 -3.99 9.92
N GLN A 197 23.35 -3.35 8.81
CA GLN A 197 23.74 -3.97 7.55
C GLN A 197 25.08 -3.41 7.08
N ILE A 198 26.00 -4.30 6.73
CA ILE A 198 27.32 -3.98 6.16
C ILE A 198 27.44 -4.66 4.79
N ARG A 199 28.01 -3.96 3.81
CA ARG A 199 28.23 -4.51 2.47
C ARG A 199 29.52 -5.32 2.42
N ASN A 200 29.57 -6.30 1.52
CA ASN A 200 30.77 -7.07 1.21
C ASN A 200 31.98 -6.22 0.76
N LYS A 201 31.76 -4.99 0.28
CA LYS A 201 32.83 -4.06 -0.12
C LYS A 201 33.53 -3.35 1.05
N GLU A 202 33.00 -3.44 2.27
CA GLU A 202 33.54 -2.78 3.47
C GLU A 202 34.68 -3.64 4.05
N ALA A 203 35.87 -3.54 3.48
CA ALA A 203 36.99 -4.45 3.74
C ALA A 203 37.43 -4.45 5.21
N LYS A 204 37.43 -3.29 5.88
CA LYS A 204 37.80 -3.18 7.29
C LYS A 204 36.80 -3.96 8.15
N ALA A 205 35.50 -3.79 7.91
CA ALA A 205 34.48 -4.53 8.63
C ALA A 205 34.59 -6.05 8.39
N ASN A 206 34.72 -6.49 7.15
CA ASN A 206 34.81 -7.92 6.84
C ASN A 206 36.05 -8.58 7.49
N ALA A 207 37.19 -7.90 7.48
CA ALA A 207 38.40 -8.36 8.14
C ALA A 207 38.24 -8.41 9.67
N LEU A 208 37.64 -7.37 10.28
CA LEU A 208 37.44 -7.28 11.73
C LEU A 208 36.56 -8.42 12.27
N PHE A 209 35.51 -8.79 11.52
CA PHE A 209 34.56 -9.82 11.92
C PHE A 209 34.86 -11.21 11.33
N GLY A 210 35.94 -11.36 10.56
CA GLY A 210 36.31 -12.63 9.92
C GLY A 210 35.27 -13.13 8.91
N VAL A 211 34.56 -12.23 8.23
CA VAL A 211 33.48 -12.59 7.29
C VAL A 211 34.05 -12.80 5.89
N ALA A 212 34.03 -14.04 5.42
CA ALA A 212 34.49 -14.43 4.08
C ALA A 212 33.34 -14.91 3.16
N SER A 213 32.17 -15.22 3.72
CA SER A 213 31.00 -15.70 2.98
C SER A 213 29.76 -14.87 3.30
N TYR A 214 28.85 -14.78 2.32
CA TYR A 214 27.65 -13.94 2.42
C TYR A 214 26.40 -14.75 2.06
N PRO A 215 25.24 -14.45 2.68
CA PRO A 215 25.07 -13.53 3.80
C PRO A 215 25.61 -14.12 5.12
N ALA A 216 26.15 -13.28 6.00
CA ALA A 216 26.60 -13.68 7.34
C ALA A 216 25.98 -12.78 8.40
N LEU A 217 25.52 -13.36 9.51
CA LEU A 217 24.96 -12.62 10.64
C LEU A 217 25.90 -12.73 11.83
N VAL A 218 26.25 -11.60 12.41
CA VAL A 218 27.07 -11.53 13.63
C VAL A 218 26.24 -10.89 14.73
N LEU A 219 26.22 -11.50 15.92
CA LEU A 219 25.68 -10.89 17.12
C LEU A 219 26.85 -10.42 18.00
N LEU A 220 26.81 -9.16 18.40
CA LEU A 220 27.60 -8.59 19.46
C LEU A 220 26.70 -8.49 20.69
N PRO A 221 26.88 -9.32 21.74
CA PRO A 221 25.98 -9.30 22.90
C PRO A 221 26.07 -8.03 23.76
N GLY A 222 27.08 -7.19 23.55
CA GLY A 222 27.37 -6.01 24.37
C GLY A 222 28.31 -6.32 25.55
N GLY A 223 29.00 -5.28 26.02
CA GLY A 223 30.06 -5.35 27.03
C GLY A 223 31.33 -6.05 26.51
N ASP A 224 32.08 -6.68 27.41
CA ASP A 224 33.34 -7.39 27.09
C ASP A 224 33.10 -8.80 26.49
N LYS A 225 31.86 -9.12 26.09
CA LYS A 225 31.50 -10.43 25.55
C LYS A 225 31.97 -10.55 24.09
N PRO A 226 32.51 -11.71 23.68
CA PRO A 226 32.93 -11.92 22.31
C PRO A 226 31.73 -11.90 21.35
N GLY A 227 31.98 -11.44 20.11
CA GLY A 227 31.02 -11.55 19.03
C GLY A 227 30.76 -13.01 18.64
N LEU A 228 29.52 -13.31 18.27
CA LEU A 228 29.05 -14.63 17.89
C LEU A 228 28.67 -14.63 16.42
N LEU A 229 29.30 -15.50 15.63
CA LEU A 229 28.91 -15.74 14.24
C LEU A 229 27.74 -16.72 14.20
N TYR A 230 26.72 -16.39 13.42
CA TYR A 230 25.58 -17.26 13.17
C TYR A 230 25.87 -18.22 12.02
N ASP A 231 25.68 -19.51 12.26
CA ASP A 231 25.93 -20.62 11.32
C ASP A 231 24.63 -21.32 10.88
N GLY A 232 23.48 -20.88 11.37
CA GLY A 232 22.19 -21.48 11.07
C GLY A 232 21.55 -20.98 9.77
N GLU A 233 20.33 -21.45 9.52
CA GLU A 233 19.57 -21.05 8.34
C GLU A 233 19.15 -19.58 8.40
N MET A 234 19.22 -18.88 7.26
CA MET A 234 18.79 -17.48 7.13
C MET A 234 17.26 -17.34 7.02
N LYS A 235 16.56 -17.97 7.95
CA LYS A 235 15.11 -17.92 8.14
C LYS A 235 14.78 -17.15 9.41
N LYS A 236 13.62 -16.49 9.41
CA LYS A 236 13.15 -15.63 10.50
C LYS A 236 13.25 -16.31 11.87
N ASP A 237 12.62 -17.46 12.05
CA ASP A 237 12.53 -18.11 13.36
C ASP A 237 13.90 -18.52 13.92
N ALA A 238 14.78 -19.02 13.06
CA ALA A 238 16.12 -19.43 13.45
C ALA A 238 16.99 -18.23 13.84
N MET A 239 16.91 -17.14 13.06
CA MET A 239 17.59 -15.88 13.38
C MET A 239 17.04 -15.22 14.66
N VAL A 240 15.71 -15.21 14.85
CA VAL A 240 15.09 -14.69 16.09
C VAL A 240 15.55 -15.52 17.29
N LYS A 241 15.56 -16.85 17.19
CA LYS A 241 16.03 -17.72 18.27
C LYS A 241 17.49 -17.45 18.64
N PHE A 242 18.36 -17.27 17.63
CA PHE A 242 19.76 -16.93 17.85
C PHE A 242 19.92 -15.56 18.51
N LEU A 243 19.24 -14.52 18.01
CA LEU A 243 19.31 -13.17 18.56
C LEU A 243 18.70 -13.06 19.96
N SER A 244 17.75 -13.94 20.30
CA SER A 244 17.08 -13.94 21.60
C SER A 244 18.01 -14.17 22.78
N GLN A 245 19.23 -14.69 22.55
CA GLN A 245 20.26 -14.80 23.59
C GLN A 245 20.77 -13.45 24.11
N ALA A 246 20.57 -12.37 23.34
CA ALA A 246 20.92 -11.00 23.73
C ALA A 246 19.72 -10.18 24.25
N GLY A 247 18.50 -10.68 24.13
CA GLY A 247 17.29 -10.02 24.63
C GLY A 247 16.04 -10.58 23.97
N ALA A 248 14.88 -10.48 24.63
CA ALA A 248 13.64 -11.01 24.08
C ALA A 248 13.12 -10.15 22.91
N PRO A 249 12.55 -10.75 21.85
CA PRO A 249 11.87 -9.99 20.81
C PRO A 249 10.60 -9.34 21.37
N ASN A 250 10.27 -8.16 20.86
CA ASN A 250 9.03 -7.48 21.08
C ASN A 250 7.85 -8.36 20.63
N PRO A 251 6.74 -8.33 21.37
CA PRO A 251 5.57 -9.08 20.97
C PRO A 251 5.00 -8.55 19.64
N VAL A 252 4.54 -9.47 18.80
CA VAL A 252 3.95 -9.16 17.48
C VAL A 252 2.64 -8.37 17.60
N SER A 253 1.99 -8.45 18.77
CA SER A 253 0.89 -7.57 19.17
C SER A 253 1.38 -6.62 20.25
N GLY A 254 0.90 -5.36 20.24
CA GLY A 254 1.42 -4.29 21.09
C GLY A 254 1.50 -4.65 22.57
N PRO A 255 2.28 -3.89 23.36
CA PRO A 255 2.69 -4.28 24.71
C PRO A 255 1.50 -4.69 25.59
N ALA A 256 1.49 -5.96 26.00
CA ALA A 256 0.57 -6.43 27.02
C ALA A 256 0.98 -5.84 28.37
N LYS A 257 0.25 -4.84 28.88
CA LYS A 257 0.37 -4.49 30.30
C LYS A 257 -0.04 -5.69 31.15
N PRO A 258 0.71 -6.06 32.20
CA PRO A 258 0.34 -7.17 33.05
C PRO A 258 -0.90 -6.80 33.87
N LYS A 259 -2.01 -7.52 33.69
CA LYS A 259 -3.05 -7.58 34.72
C LYS A 259 -2.69 -8.70 35.67
N ALA A 260 -2.29 -8.32 36.88
CA ALA A 260 -2.21 -9.22 38.02
C ALA A 260 -3.53 -9.99 38.15
N LYS A 261 -3.42 -11.32 38.20
CA LYS A 261 -4.52 -12.22 38.55
C LYS A 261 -5.01 -11.86 39.95
N LYS A 262 -6.31 -11.62 40.09
CA LYS A 262 -7.02 -11.89 41.33
C LYS A 262 -8.17 -12.83 41.01
N GLU A 263 -7.98 -14.09 41.38
CA GLU A 263 -9.03 -15.09 41.44
C GLU A 263 -10.11 -14.64 42.44
N LYS A 264 -11.39 -14.73 42.05
CA LYS A 264 -12.43 -15.23 42.95
C LYS A 264 -13.71 -15.62 42.18
N LYS A 265 -13.83 -16.94 42.01
CA LYS A 265 -14.92 -17.81 42.49
C LYS A 265 -16.35 -17.51 42.01
N GLU A 266 -16.84 -18.43 41.19
CA GLU A 266 -18.25 -18.67 40.89
C GLU A 266 -19.09 -18.81 42.18
N LYS A 267 -20.33 -18.28 42.12
CA LYS A 267 -21.50 -18.91 42.74
C LYS A 267 -22.74 -18.56 41.94
N ALA A 268 -23.41 -19.61 41.47
CA ALA A 268 -24.75 -19.55 40.90
C ALA A 268 -25.82 -19.29 41.97
N SER A 269 -26.86 -18.55 41.61
CA SER A 269 -28.21 -18.77 42.13
C SER A 269 -29.25 -18.22 41.17
N SER A 270 -30.25 -19.05 40.91
CA SER A 270 -31.39 -18.87 40.03
C SER A 270 -32.55 -18.11 40.69
N LYS A 271 -33.54 -17.78 39.83
CA LYS A 271 -34.99 -17.59 40.05
C LYS A 271 -35.60 -16.19 40.19
N SER A 272 -36.21 -15.78 39.07
CA SER A 272 -37.65 -15.57 38.80
C SER A 272 -38.41 -14.34 39.35
N SER A 273 -38.93 -13.60 38.36
CA SER A 273 -40.29 -13.02 38.19
C SER A 273 -40.86 -12.08 39.26
N ASP A 274 -41.28 -10.87 38.86
CA ASP A 274 -42.70 -10.66 38.57
C ASP A 274 -43.02 -9.35 37.84
N ALA A 275 -44.19 -9.37 37.20
CA ALA A 275 -44.72 -8.50 36.16
C ALA A 275 -45.20 -7.10 36.60
N LYS A 276 -45.30 -6.16 35.64
CA LYS A 276 -46.56 -5.42 35.43
C LYS A 276 -46.72 -4.83 34.02
N SER A 277 -47.80 -5.25 33.40
CA SER A 277 -48.41 -4.79 32.14
C SER A 277 -48.92 -3.34 32.20
N LYS A 278 -48.92 -2.64 31.05
CA LYS A 278 -50.09 -1.89 30.58
C LYS A 278 -50.03 -1.61 29.07
N THR A 279 -50.93 -2.29 28.36
CA THR A 279 -51.41 -2.03 27.00
C THR A 279 -52.23 -0.73 26.96
N LYS A 280 -52.20 0.03 25.85
CA LYS A 280 -53.42 0.33 25.09
C LYS A 280 -53.18 1.03 23.74
N GLU A 281 -53.90 0.49 22.76
CA GLU A 281 -54.69 1.16 21.72
C GLU A 281 -54.07 1.43 20.34
N ALA A 282 -54.48 0.55 19.43
CA ALA A 282 -54.54 0.76 18.00
C ALA A 282 -55.70 1.71 17.65
N ALA A 283 -55.51 2.52 16.60
CA ALA A 283 -56.59 2.93 15.72
C ALA A 283 -56.12 2.68 14.28
N LYS A 284 -56.84 1.79 13.62
CA LYS A 284 -56.75 1.42 12.21
C LYS A 284 -57.83 2.24 11.52
N GLU A 285 -57.48 2.98 10.47
CA GLU A 285 -58.46 3.48 9.52
C GLU A 285 -57.99 3.15 8.10
N GLU A 286 -58.99 2.81 7.30
CA GLU A 286 -58.94 2.01 6.10
C GLU A 286 -58.77 2.86 4.83
N THR A 287 -58.05 2.27 3.88
CA THR A 287 -58.23 2.34 2.41
C THR A 287 -58.83 3.59 1.77
N THR A 288 -58.03 4.23 0.92
CA THR A 288 -58.47 4.53 -0.46
C THR A 288 -57.33 4.23 -1.43
N ALA A 289 -57.55 3.24 -2.29
CA ALA A 289 -56.77 3.02 -3.49
C ALA A 289 -57.02 4.17 -4.48
N SER A 290 -55.94 4.71 -5.05
CA SER A 290 -56.04 5.47 -6.30
C SER A 290 -54.77 5.29 -7.11
N ALA A 291 -54.93 4.48 -8.15
CA ALA A 291 -54.36 4.58 -9.49
C ALA A 291 -52.93 5.09 -9.66
N GLU A 292 -52.11 4.21 -10.24
CA GLU A 292 -50.91 4.52 -11.01
C GLU A 292 -51.15 5.64 -12.03
N THR A 293 -50.23 6.59 -12.08
CA THR A 293 -49.89 7.32 -13.32
C THR A 293 -48.41 7.75 -13.22
N PRO A 294 -47.62 7.62 -14.31
CA PRO A 294 -46.17 7.49 -14.24
C PRO A 294 -45.51 8.85 -14.05
N LYS A 295 -44.59 8.95 -13.08
CA LYS A 295 -43.77 10.14 -12.89
C LYS A 295 -42.63 10.13 -13.91
N ALA A 296 -42.88 10.92 -14.95
CA ALA A 296 -41.98 11.45 -15.97
C ALA A 296 -40.48 11.16 -15.77
N THR A 297 -39.95 10.43 -16.75
CA THR A 297 -38.54 10.34 -17.15
C THR A 297 -37.94 11.74 -17.18
N LYS A 298 -37.00 12.02 -16.27
CA LYS A 298 -36.15 13.20 -16.36
C LYS A 298 -35.20 12.95 -17.54
N ALA A 299 -35.30 13.80 -18.56
CA ALA A 299 -34.46 13.74 -19.75
C ALA A 299 -32.98 13.69 -19.32
N ALA A 300 -32.27 12.66 -19.79
CA ALA A 300 -30.83 12.54 -19.63
C ALA A 300 -30.16 13.74 -20.31
N GLU A 301 -29.35 14.47 -19.56
CA GLU A 301 -28.38 15.39 -20.13
C GLU A 301 -27.39 14.54 -20.94
N ALA A 302 -27.24 14.84 -22.23
CA ALA A 302 -26.39 14.03 -23.10
C ALA A 302 -24.93 14.11 -22.61
N ALA A 303 -24.29 12.96 -22.43
CA ALA A 303 -22.91 12.89 -21.99
C ALA A 303 -21.98 13.64 -22.96
N PRO A 304 -20.98 14.40 -22.47
CA PRO A 304 -20.06 15.15 -23.30
C PRO A 304 -19.20 14.23 -24.18
N ALA A 305 -18.93 14.67 -25.41
CA ALA A 305 -18.12 13.92 -26.37
C ALA A 305 -16.70 13.63 -25.81
N ILE A 306 -16.16 12.47 -26.18
CA ILE A 306 -14.77 12.10 -25.85
C ILE A 306 -13.81 13.04 -26.59
N PRO A 307 -12.78 13.58 -25.93
CA PRO A 307 -11.83 14.47 -26.59
C PRO A 307 -11.01 13.73 -27.64
N ALA A 308 -11.00 14.24 -28.87
CA ALA A 308 -10.14 13.74 -29.93
C ALA A 308 -8.69 14.25 -29.78
N ILE A 309 -7.72 13.36 -30.04
CA ILE A 309 -6.32 13.73 -30.20
C ILE A 309 -5.98 13.69 -31.69
N THR A 310 -5.93 14.88 -32.30
CA THR A 310 -5.57 15.08 -33.71
C THR A 310 -4.10 15.46 -33.90
N GLU A 311 -3.39 15.78 -32.82
CA GLU A 311 -1.99 16.22 -32.85
C GLU A 311 -1.01 15.12 -32.39
N PRO A 312 0.04 14.84 -33.17
CA PRO A 312 1.03 13.78 -32.85
C PRO A 312 1.73 13.96 -31.49
N SER A 313 2.15 15.18 -31.19
CA SER A 313 2.87 15.50 -29.95
C SER A 313 2.00 15.31 -28.71
N LYS A 314 0.67 15.50 -28.84
CA LYS A 314 -0.28 15.41 -27.75
C LYS A 314 -0.51 13.97 -27.30
N LEU A 315 -0.64 13.01 -28.22
CA LEU A 315 -0.78 11.59 -27.84
C LEU A 315 0.44 11.07 -27.07
N ILE A 316 1.62 11.47 -27.52
CA ILE A 316 2.89 11.11 -26.88
C ILE A 316 3.00 11.75 -25.49
N LYS A 317 2.74 13.06 -25.41
CA LYS A 317 2.83 13.84 -24.18
C LYS A 317 1.80 13.42 -23.12
N GLU A 318 0.59 13.04 -23.52
CA GLU A 318 -0.48 12.68 -22.58
C GLU A 318 -0.43 11.20 -22.21
N CYS A 319 -0.17 10.30 -23.18
CA CYS A 319 -0.39 8.87 -22.98
C CYS A 319 0.82 7.96 -23.22
N LEU A 320 1.80 8.34 -24.03
CA LEU A 320 2.92 7.47 -24.43
C LEU A 320 4.30 7.98 -23.98
N ASN A 321 4.39 8.48 -22.75
CA ASN A 321 5.65 8.89 -22.13
C ASN A 321 5.95 8.09 -20.84
N PRO A 322 7.20 8.06 -20.36
CA PRO A 322 7.57 7.27 -19.18
C PRO A 322 6.91 7.72 -17.86
N LYS A 323 6.23 8.87 -17.84
CA LYS A 323 5.53 9.41 -16.68
C LYS A 323 4.00 9.25 -16.78
N SER A 324 3.44 8.92 -17.95
CA SER A 324 1.98 8.83 -18.15
C SER A 324 1.37 7.65 -17.40
N GLY A 325 0.19 7.89 -16.84
CA GLY A 325 -0.65 6.87 -16.23
C GLY A 325 -1.32 5.97 -17.26
N THR A 326 -2.40 5.29 -16.86
CA THR A 326 -3.22 4.56 -17.83
C THR A 326 -4.07 5.56 -18.63
N CYS A 327 -4.09 5.43 -19.95
CA CYS A 327 -5.06 6.09 -20.85
C CYS A 327 -5.94 5.04 -21.53
N ILE A 328 -7.20 5.38 -21.81
CA ILE A 328 -8.06 4.60 -22.70
C ILE A 328 -8.12 5.31 -24.04
N LEU A 329 -7.81 4.59 -25.12
CA LEU A 329 -7.79 5.10 -26.48
C LEU A 329 -8.85 4.32 -27.29
N ALA A 330 -9.82 5.05 -27.84
CA ALA A 330 -10.73 4.54 -28.85
C ALA A 330 -10.13 4.81 -30.23
N VAL A 331 -9.72 3.74 -30.91
CA VAL A 331 -9.21 3.79 -32.28
C VAL A 331 -10.41 3.64 -33.21
N VAL A 332 -10.72 4.70 -33.96
CA VAL A 332 -11.89 4.77 -34.84
C VAL A 332 -11.52 5.32 -36.22
N PRO A 333 -12.29 5.03 -37.29
CA PRO A 333 -12.13 5.72 -38.57
C PRO A 333 -12.53 7.20 -38.46
N SER A 334 -11.98 8.07 -39.31
CA SER A 334 -12.32 9.51 -39.32
C SER A 334 -13.78 9.81 -39.67
N ALA A 335 -14.47 8.87 -40.31
CA ALA A 335 -15.92 8.89 -40.47
C ALA A 335 -16.53 7.86 -39.53
N HIS A 336 -17.30 8.32 -38.55
CA HIS A 336 -17.91 7.43 -37.56
C HIS A 336 -19.03 6.61 -38.20
N GLY A 337 -18.87 5.29 -38.19
CA GLY A 337 -19.97 4.35 -38.42
C GLY A 337 -20.69 4.01 -37.12
N GLU A 338 -21.78 3.25 -37.20
CA GLU A 338 -22.61 2.85 -36.06
C GLU A 338 -21.80 2.22 -34.90
N THR A 339 -20.82 1.38 -35.22
CA THR A 339 -19.93 0.74 -34.24
C THR A 339 -19.03 1.75 -33.52
N ALA A 340 -18.52 2.76 -34.23
CA ALA A 340 -17.69 3.81 -33.66
C ALA A 340 -18.50 4.72 -32.74
N GLU A 341 -19.71 5.09 -33.16
CA GLU A 341 -20.65 5.87 -32.33
C GLU A 341 -21.05 5.11 -31.07
N LYS A 342 -21.32 3.79 -31.17
CA LYS A 342 -21.63 2.95 -30.01
C LYS A 342 -20.47 2.90 -29.00
N ALA A 343 -19.24 2.70 -29.50
CA ALA A 343 -18.04 2.65 -28.66
C ALA A 343 -17.77 4.00 -27.96
N LEU A 344 -17.83 5.10 -28.71
CA LEU A 344 -17.61 6.46 -28.19
C LEU A 344 -18.72 6.90 -27.24
N GLY A 345 -19.98 6.55 -27.53
CA GLY A 345 -21.14 6.81 -26.68
C GLY A 345 -21.01 6.09 -25.33
N SER A 346 -20.65 4.81 -25.34
CA SER A 346 -20.45 4.03 -24.12
C SER A 346 -19.31 4.59 -23.25
N LEU A 347 -18.21 5.03 -23.88
CA LEU A 347 -17.10 5.67 -23.19
C LEU A 347 -17.48 7.06 -22.64
N SER A 348 -18.26 7.84 -23.39
CA SER A 348 -18.74 9.17 -23.02
C SER A 348 -19.66 9.11 -21.80
N GLU A 349 -20.65 8.20 -21.82
CA GLU A 349 -21.56 7.96 -20.68
C GLU A 349 -20.78 7.57 -19.43
N LEU A 350 -19.79 6.68 -19.57
CA LEU A 350 -18.96 6.27 -18.45
C LEU A 350 -18.10 7.42 -17.91
N ALA A 351 -17.46 8.19 -18.79
CA ALA A 351 -16.69 9.36 -18.39
C ALA A 351 -17.55 10.38 -17.63
N HIS A 352 -18.77 10.62 -18.13
CA HIS A 352 -19.71 11.54 -17.54
C HIS A 352 -20.18 11.07 -16.15
N LYS A 353 -20.64 9.81 -16.04
CA LYS A 353 -21.05 9.19 -14.77
C LYS A 353 -19.97 9.30 -13.70
N HIS A 354 -18.71 9.12 -14.07
CA HIS A 354 -17.58 9.26 -13.15
C HIS A 354 -17.26 10.71 -12.79
N ALA A 355 -17.36 11.64 -13.75
CA ALA A 355 -17.19 13.06 -13.51
C ALA A 355 -18.25 13.61 -12.55
N GLU A 356 -19.53 13.26 -12.75
CA GLU A 356 -20.64 13.64 -11.86
C GLU A 356 -20.45 13.10 -10.44
N ALA A 357 -19.97 11.86 -10.32
CA ALA A 357 -19.66 11.22 -9.04
C ALA A 357 -18.38 11.77 -8.37
N LYS A 358 -17.70 12.77 -8.95
CA LYS A 358 -16.40 13.31 -8.51
C LYS A 358 -15.32 12.23 -8.32
N ARG A 359 -15.35 11.19 -9.16
CA ARG A 359 -14.38 10.09 -9.15
C ARG A 359 -13.39 10.30 -10.29
N HIS A 360 -12.10 10.35 -9.95
CA HIS A 360 -11.07 10.42 -10.96
C HIS A 360 -10.93 9.06 -11.66
N LEU A 361 -11.12 9.06 -12.97
CA LEU A 361 -10.87 7.93 -13.84
C LEU A 361 -9.69 8.25 -14.79
N PHE A 362 -9.23 7.23 -15.51
CA PHE A 362 -8.25 7.39 -16.58
C PHE A 362 -8.78 8.35 -17.65
N PRO A 363 -7.94 9.17 -18.29
CA PRO A 363 -8.37 9.97 -19.42
C PRO A 363 -8.75 9.07 -20.60
N PHE A 364 -9.82 9.43 -21.28
CA PHE A 364 -10.32 8.77 -22.48
C PHE A 364 -10.07 9.67 -23.68
N TYR A 365 -9.58 9.09 -24.77
CA TYR A 365 -9.32 9.82 -25.99
C TYR A 365 -9.80 9.06 -27.20
N GLU A 366 -10.31 9.79 -28.17
CA GLU A 366 -10.56 9.32 -29.52
C GLU A 366 -9.32 9.57 -30.37
N ILE A 367 -8.89 8.56 -31.13
CA ILE A 367 -7.79 8.67 -32.10
C ILE A 367 -8.20 8.06 -33.44
N HIS A 368 -7.81 8.71 -34.53
CA HIS A 368 -8.24 8.29 -35.87
C HIS A 368 -7.26 7.29 -36.48
N SER A 369 -7.75 6.16 -36.96
CA SER A 369 -6.94 5.09 -37.54
C SER A 369 -6.18 5.52 -38.80
N ALA A 370 -6.70 6.52 -39.52
CA ALA A 370 -6.09 7.09 -40.73
C ALA A 370 -4.91 8.04 -40.44
N ASP A 371 -4.72 8.45 -39.19
CA ASP A 371 -3.61 9.33 -38.84
C ASP A 371 -2.28 8.58 -38.94
N ALA A 372 -1.34 9.15 -39.69
CA ALA A 372 0.00 8.56 -39.89
C ALA A 372 0.72 8.22 -38.57
N ASN A 373 0.36 8.93 -37.48
CA ASN A 373 0.94 8.78 -36.15
C ASN A 373 0.26 7.68 -35.31
N VAL A 374 -1.00 7.36 -35.61
CA VAL A 374 -1.76 6.25 -35.01
C VAL A 374 -1.43 4.95 -35.74
N ALA A 375 -1.11 5.01 -37.04
CA ALA A 375 -0.69 3.85 -37.83
C ALA A 375 0.51 3.10 -37.22
N ALA A 376 1.50 3.81 -36.65
CA ALA A 376 2.63 3.19 -35.96
C ALA A 376 2.21 2.46 -34.67
N LEU A 377 1.27 3.05 -33.91
CA LEU A 377 0.69 2.43 -32.72
C LEU A 377 -0.14 1.21 -33.09
N VAL A 378 -1.09 1.35 -34.02
CA VAL A 378 -1.96 0.28 -34.54
C VAL A 378 -1.13 -0.90 -35.04
N LYS A 379 -0.08 -0.64 -35.82
CA LYS A 379 0.85 -1.66 -36.31
C LYS A 379 1.64 -2.33 -35.18
N SER A 380 2.14 -1.55 -34.22
CA SER A 380 2.94 -2.08 -33.10
C SER A 380 2.11 -2.87 -32.09
N LEU A 381 0.83 -2.53 -31.95
CA LEU A 381 -0.11 -3.22 -31.08
C LEU A 381 -0.88 -4.33 -31.81
N GLU A 382 -0.60 -4.58 -33.10
CA GLU A 382 -1.27 -5.62 -33.89
C GLU A 382 -2.81 -5.46 -33.90
N ILE A 383 -3.29 -4.20 -33.93
CA ILE A 383 -4.73 -3.90 -33.99
C ILE A 383 -5.22 -4.15 -35.41
N THR A 384 -6.19 -5.06 -35.55
CA THR A 384 -6.73 -5.49 -36.85
C THR A 384 -8.18 -5.08 -37.09
N LYS A 385 -8.90 -4.68 -36.05
CA LYS A 385 -10.30 -4.24 -36.16
C LYS A 385 -10.39 -2.76 -36.55
N GLU A 386 -11.47 -2.43 -37.25
CA GLU A 386 -11.77 -1.06 -37.69
C GLU A 386 -12.08 -0.12 -36.50
N VAL A 387 -12.78 -0.64 -35.49
CA VAL A 387 -13.04 0.04 -34.21
C VAL A 387 -12.46 -0.81 -33.09
N GLU A 388 -11.58 -0.23 -32.29
CA GLU A 388 -10.91 -0.92 -31.20
C GLU A 388 -10.73 -0.02 -29.99
N ILE A 389 -10.88 -0.58 -28.78
CA ILE A 389 -10.59 0.14 -27.53
C ILE A 389 -9.34 -0.48 -26.91
N VAL A 390 -8.33 0.35 -26.64
CA VAL A 390 -7.09 -0.09 -26.03
C VAL A 390 -6.76 0.73 -24.80
N ALA A 391 -6.24 0.06 -23.77
CA ALA A 391 -5.67 0.70 -22.60
C ALA A 391 -4.15 0.66 -22.70
N VAL A 392 -3.50 1.81 -22.54
CA VAL A 392 -2.04 1.93 -22.56
C VAL A 392 -1.55 2.57 -21.26
N ASN A 393 -0.39 2.18 -20.75
CA ASN A 393 0.23 2.79 -19.59
C ASN A 393 1.72 3.00 -19.82
N GLY A 394 2.13 4.26 -20.00
CA GLY A 394 3.50 4.60 -20.34
C GLY A 394 4.48 4.38 -19.19
N LYS A 395 4.10 4.71 -17.95
CA LYS A 395 4.93 4.51 -16.76
C LYS A 395 5.21 3.05 -16.44
N ARG A 396 4.21 2.18 -16.59
CA ARG A 396 4.31 0.73 -16.28
C ARG A 396 4.56 -0.12 -17.53
N LYS A 397 4.70 0.49 -18.70
CA LYS A 397 5.08 -0.13 -19.99
C LYS A 397 4.21 -1.33 -20.36
N TRP A 398 2.90 -1.21 -20.21
CA TRP A 398 1.95 -2.26 -20.61
C TRP A 398 0.80 -1.68 -21.44
N TRP A 399 0.17 -2.56 -22.23
CA TRP A 399 -1.10 -2.27 -22.90
C TRP A 399 -2.05 -3.47 -22.84
N ARG A 400 -3.32 -3.22 -23.11
CA ARG A 400 -4.38 -4.23 -23.12
C ARG A 400 -5.44 -3.85 -24.14
N GLN A 401 -5.90 -4.84 -24.90
CA GLN A 401 -7.01 -4.72 -25.85
C GLN A 401 -8.33 -5.06 -25.17
N TYR A 402 -9.41 -4.42 -25.62
CA TYR A 402 -10.77 -4.78 -25.26
C TYR A 402 -11.29 -5.89 -26.18
N GLU A 403 -11.89 -6.94 -25.61
CA GLU A 403 -12.36 -8.11 -26.37
C GLU A 403 -13.87 -8.36 -26.20
N GLY A 404 -14.63 -7.34 -25.78
CA GLY A 404 -16.08 -7.46 -25.53
C GLY A 404 -16.98 -6.98 -26.69
N ASP A 405 -18.26 -6.81 -26.38
CA ASP A 405 -19.36 -6.52 -27.32
C ASP A 405 -19.70 -5.02 -27.49
N LEU A 406 -18.86 -4.15 -26.92
CA LEU A 406 -19.01 -2.69 -26.91
C LEU A 406 -20.31 -2.22 -26.23
N SER A 407 -20.93 -3.05 -25.38
CA SER A 407 -22.00 -2.58 -24.50
C SER A 407 -21.43 -1.74 -23.35
N SER A 408 -22.20 -0.77 -22.85
CA SER A 408 -21.79 0.07 -21.72
C SER A 408 -21.39 -0.76 -20.50
N GLU A 409 -22.12 -1.85 -20.19
CA GLU A 409 -21.81 -2.76 -19.08
C GLU A 409 -20.48 -3.51 -19.29
N SER A 410 -20.23 -3.99 -20.51
CA SER A 410 -19.00 -4.72 -20.84
C SER A 410 -17.78 -3.82 -20.83
N ILE A 411 -17.91 -2.60 -21.36
CA ILE A 411 -16.86 -1.57 -21.31
C ILE A 411 -16.61 -1.12 -19.86
N GLU A 412 -17.66 -0.86 -19.07
CA GLU A 412 -17.54 -0.50 -17.65
C GLU A 412 -16.83 -1.61 -16.86
N SER A 413 -17.22 -2.87 -17.04
CA SER A 413 -16.58 -4.03 -16.41
C SER A 413 -15.10 -4.17 -16.81
N TRP A 414 -14.78 -3.98 -18.09
CA TRP A 414 -13.38 -4.04 -18.55
C TRP A 414 -12.53 -2.89 -18.00
N ILE A 415 -13.09 -1.68 -17.93
CA ILE A 415 -12.43 -0.51 -17.33
C ILE A 415 -12.25 -0.68 -15.83
N ASP A 416 -13.23 -1.25 -15.13
CA ASP A 416 -13.12 -1.61 -13.73
C ASP A 416 -12.06 -2.69 -13.50
N ALA A 417 -11.97 -3.71 -14.36
CA ALA A 417 -10.89 -4.68 -14.31
C ALA A 417 -9.52 -3.99 -14.47
N ILE A 418 -9.39 -3.01 -15.36
CA ILE A 418 -8.15 -2.21 -15.50
C ILE A 418 -7.87 -1.41 -14.22
N ARG A 419 -8.89 -0.78 -13.63
CA ARG A 419 -8.80 -0.03 -12.37
C ARG A 419 -8.34 -0.90 -11.21
N LEU A 420 -8.84 -2.13 -11.14
CA LEU A 420 -8.48 -3.15 -10.16
C LEU A 420 -7.17 -3.88 -10.50
N SER A 421 -6.52 -3.52 -11.62
CA SER A 421 -5.30 -4.14 -12.14
C SER A 421 -5.43 -5.63 -12.48
N GLU A 422 -6.63 -6.08 -12.81
CA GLU A 422 -7.01 -7.43 -13.20
C GLU A 422 -6.89 -7.63 -14.73
N GLY A 423 -6.81 -8.89 -15.16
CA GLY A 423 -6.69 -9.29 -16.56
C GLY A 423 -5.26 -9.34 -17.11
N THR A 424 -5.10 -9.99 -18.27
CA THR A 424 -3.82 -10.19 -18.94
C THR A 424 -3.34 -8.89 -19.58
N LYS A 425 -2.09 -8.49 -19.28
CA LYS A 425 -1.45 -7.27 -19.81
C LYS A 425 -0.31 -7.66 -20.72
N LYS A 426 -0.24 -7.05 -21.91
CA LYS A 426 0.86 -7.22 -22.86
C LYS A 426 1.91 -6.14 -22.60
N LYS A 427 3.19 -6.46 -22.83
CA LYS A 427 4.28 -5.47 -22.73
C LYS A 427 4.14 -4.46 -23.86
N LEU A 428 4.28 -3.17 -23.54
CA LEU A 428 4.25 -2.12 -24.55
C LEU A 428 5.56 -2.17 -25.38
N PRO A 429 5.48 -2.22 -26.73
CA PRO A 429 6.66 -2.25 -27.59
C PRO A 429 7.54 -1.01 -27.41
N ALA A 430 8.87 -1.17 -27.52
CA ALA A 430 9.82 -0.10 -27.23
C ALA A 430 9.68 1.12 -28.16
N GLY A 431 9.33 0.90 -29.43
CA GLY A 431 9.13 1.97 -30.42
C GLY A 431 7.85 2.80 -30.24
N VAL A 432 7.00 2.46 -29.27
CA VAL A 432 5.75 3.18 -28.98
C VAL A 432 5.94 4.26 -27.89
N LEU A 433 6.98 4.13 -27.06
CA LEU A 433 7.29 5.11 -26.03
C LEU A 433 8.28 6.13 -26.57
N SER A 434 7.97 7.42 -26.41
CA SER A 434 9.00 8.45 -26.57
C SER A 434 10.03 8.32 -25.45
N GLU A 435 11.29 8.17 -25.82
CA GLU A 435 12.38 8.51 -24.92
C GLU A 435 12.39 10.03 -24.80
N VAL A 436 11.85 10.54 -23.70
CA VAL A 436 11.97 11.96 -23.37
C VAL A 436 13.45 12.21 -23.10
N VAL A 437 14.14 12.81 -24.07
CA VAL A 437 15.40 13.53 -23.86
C VAL A 437 15.16 14.48 -22.70
N ALA A 438 16.03 14.37 -21.69
CA ALA A 438 15.96 15.17 -20.50
C ALA A 438 15.89 16.67 -20.85
N ASP A 439 15.03 17.36 -20.10
CA ASP A 439 14.92 18.81 -20.01
C ASP A 439 16.30 19.48 -20.14
N GLU A 440 16.42 20.36 -21.13
CA GLU A 440 17.63 21.09 -21.47
C GLU A 440 18.02 22.03 -20.33
N THR A 441 19.04 21.66 -19.56
CA THR A 441 19.93 22.69 -18.99
C THR A 441 20.68 23.35 -20.15
N PRO A 442 20.71 24.69 -20.27
CA PRO A 442 21.40 25.35 -21.37
C PRO A 442 22.90 25.06 -21.29
N GLN A 443 23.39 24.27 -22.26
CA GLN A 443 24.80 24.01 -22.49
C GLN A 443 25.36 25.17 -23.32
N VAL A 444 26.35 25.86 -22.77
CA VAL A 444 27.20 26.81 -23.49
C VAL A 444 27.99 26.03 -24.54
N GLU A 445 27.75 26.32 -25.82
CA GLU A 445 28.47 25.75 -26.96
C GLU A 445 29.98 26.05 -26.86
N LYS A 446 30.80 24.99 -26.82
CA LYS A 446 32.20 25.05 -27.22
C LYS A 446 32.27 24.86 -28.73
N VAL A 447 32.55 25.93 -29.45
CA VAL A 447 32.98 25.90 -30.84
C VAL A 447 34.49 25.65 -30.86
N GLU A 448 34.92 24.50 -31.39
CA GLU A 448 36.31 24.27 -31.78
C GLU A 448 36.54 24.90 -33.18
N VAL A 449 37.46 25.86 -33.26
CA VAL A 449 38.07 26.30 -34.51
C VAL A 449 39.56 25.94 -34.47
N LYS A 450 39.98 25.08 -35.40
CA LYS A 450 41.39 24.91 -35.80
C LYS A 450 41.74 25.99 -36.82
N ILE A 451 42.80 26.77 -36.60
CA ILE A 451 43.71 27.26 -37.67
C ILE A 451 45.15 27.33 -37.11
N GLU A 452 46.08 27.02 -38.01
CA GLU A 452 47.52 26.82 -37.90
C GLU A 452 48.36 28.04 -37.47
N ASP A 453 49.52 27.67 -36.93
CA ASP A 453 50.86 28.24 -37.01
C ASP A 453 51.20 29.71 -36.65
N GLU A 454 52.24 29.74 -35.82
CA GLU A 454 53.45 30.57 -35.91
C GLU A 454 53.65 31.75 -34.93
N ILE A 455 54.83 31.66 -34.29
CA ILE A 455 55.75 32.75 -33.88
C ILE A 455 55.74 33.20 -32.40
N LYS A 456 56.68 32.57 -31.69
CA LYS A 456 57.82 33.14 -30.93
C LYS A 456 57.61 33.95 -29.63
N VAL A 457 58.23 33.36 -28.59
CA VAL A 457 59.41 33.87 -27.84
C VAL A 457 59.17 34.64 -26.54
N GLU A 458 60.00 34.20 -25.58
CA GLU A 458 60.50 34.84 -24.36
C GLU A 458 59.65 34.82 -23.07
N VAL A 459 60.01 33.83 -22.25
CA VAL A 459 60.01 33.91 -20.79
C VAL A 459 61.31 34.59 -20.35
N PRO A 460 61.26 35.55 -19.42
CA PRO A 460 62.36 35.75 -18.48
C PRO A 460 61.90 35.45 -17.05
N THR A 461 62.66 34.54 -16.44
CA THR A 461 62.83 34.33 -15.00
C THR A 461 63.61 35.50 -14.38
N GLU A 462 63.26 35.97 -13.18
CA GLU A 462 64.12 35.92 -11.97
C GLU A 462 63.61 36.75 -10.76
N SER A 463 63.95 36.19 -9.58
CA SER A 463 64.44 36.82 -8.34
C SER A 463 63.58 37.75 -7.46
N GLU A 464 63.38 37.25 -6.24
CA GLU A 464 63.60 37.87 -4.90
C GLU A 464 63.09 39.29 -4.58
N SER A 465 62.35 39.44 -3.48
CA SER A 465 62.90 39.86 -2.17
C SER A 465 61.86 40.49 -1.21
N THR A 466 61.90 40.03 0.04
CA THR A 466 61.87 40.79 1.31
C THR A 466 60.55 41.29 1.95
N SER A 467 60.33 40.74 3.15
CA SER A 467 59.83 41.34 4.42
C SER A 467 58.32 41.62 4.60
N TRP A 468 57.73 41.07 5.67
CA TRP A 468 57.67 41.75 6.98
C TRP A 468 57.20 40.80 8.09
N GLN A 469 57.75 41.02 9.27
CA GLN A 469 57.66 40.20 10.48
C GLN A 469 56.34 40.44 11.26
N GLY A 470 55.96 39.45 12.07
CA GLY A 470 54.76 39.47 12.89
C GLY A 470 54.89 40.22 14.21
N ALA A 471 53.82 40.16 15.00
CA ALA A 471 53.86 40.21 16.46
C ALA A 471 52.52 39.71 17.03
N GLU A 472 52.65 39.03 18.15
CA GLU A 472 51.69 38.23 18.90
C GLU A 472 51.18 39.07 20.12
N PRO A 473 50.59 38.53 21.22
CA PRO A 473 49.30 39.00 21.77
C PRO A 473 49.35 39.56 23.23
N THR A 474 48.16 39.65 23.88
CA THR A 474 47.84 39.69 25.35
C THR A 474 47.96 41.02 26.13
N PRO A 475 47.41 41.18 27.37
CA PRO A 475 46.28 40.54 28.11
C PRO A 475 45.40 41.49 29.00
N GLU A 476 44.40 40.88 29.67
CA GLU A 476 43.81 41.09 31.03
C GLU A 476 43.39 42.44 31.69
N ALA A 477 42.19 42.33 32.29
CA ALA A 477 41.76 42.74 33.65
C ALA A 477 41.42 44.22 33.97
N THR A 478 40.19 44.48 34.45
CA THR A 478 39.83 44.64 35.88
C THR A 478 38.38 45.12 36.08
N ALA A 479 37.81 44.77 37.23
CA ALA A 479 36.48 45.13 37.72
C ALA A 479 36.53 46.38 38.62
N ALA A 480 35.41 47.13 38.73
CA ALA A 480 34.84 47.67 39.99
C ALA A 480 33.62 48.60 39.73
N GLU A 481 32.69 48.56 40.70
CA GLU A 481 31.42 49.28 40.87
C GLU A 481 31.52 50.83 40.96
N HIS A 482 30.43 51.54 40.63
CA HIS A 482 29.75 52.50 41.53
C HIS A 482 28.44 53.08 40.93
N ASP A 483 27.40 53.13 41.77
CA ASP A 483 26.28 54.08 41.90
C ASP A 483 25.42 54.53 40.69
N GLU A 484 24.10 54.29 40.74
CA GLU A 484 23.12 55.29 41.23
C GLU A 484 21.67 54.73 41.25
N LEU A 485 20.99 54.99 42.39
CA LEU A 485 19.54 55.08 42.68
C LEU A 485 18.68 53.81 42.86
#